data_AF-A0A661X0A7-F1
#
_entry.id   AF-A0A661X0A7-F1
#
_cell.length_a   1.000
_cell.length_b   1.000
_cell.length_c   1.000
_cell.angle_alpha   90.00
_cell.angle_beta   90.00
_cell.angle_gamma   90.00
#
_symmetry.space_group_name_H-M   'P 1'
#
loop_
_entity.id
_entity.type
_entity.pdbx_description
1 polymer ?
#
loop_
_entity_poly.entity_id
_entity_poly.type
_entity_poly.pdbx_seq_one_letter_code
_entity_poly.pdbx_strand_id
1 'polypeptide(L)'
;MELSGSLRDFPVEDIIKFLSLSKRTGVLSITGVDVRGEEIKGDIFFKEGRIINAKGGEREGEDAVFYLLTAKTGNFSFVKQDNEGVKNLINKDTEELLFEAAKKVKLLEDVIKRLPPFDTVFEINPRPSSAKISLGKNEWYILNMFRGGKSIKEVVKESSFSEGDTLSAILSLFAGGLITRKEINIEEIIPRKTEKKGETLNTSITFGPPLYPTPDPEANRVYTAVDGRKNIGKLIKALRMDRKTLLYYLLVLMSQGYVIIDTDAETLHRIETEVRG
;
A
#
# COMPACT_ATOMS: atom_id res chain seq x y z
N MET A 1 22.61 -26.68 -7.91
CA MET A 1 22.06 -25.93 -6.77
C MET A 1 22.65 -26.55 -5.51
N GLU A 2 23.19 -25.74 -4.61
CA GLU A 2 23.91 -26.24 -3.42
C GLU A 2 23.13 -26.00 -2.11
N LEU A 3 22.30 -24.96 -2.06
CA LEU A 3 21.42 -24.65 -0.93
C LEU A 3 20.09 -24.09 -1.46
N SER A 4 18.96 -24.44 -0.85
CA SER A 4 17.67 -23.81 -1.14
C SER A 4 16.70 -24.02 0.01
N GLY A 5 15.75 -23.11 0.20
CA GLY A 5 14.76 -23.23 1.26
C GLY A 5 13.81 -22.04 1.32
N SER A 6 13.02 -22.02 2.40
CA SER A 6 12.04 -20.98 2.70
C SER A 6 12.65 -19.89 3.59
N LEU A 7 12.32 -18.64 3.28
CA LEU A 7 12.71 -17.47 4.09
C LEU A 7 12.00 -17.42 5.45
N ARG A 8 10.94 -18.21 5.65
CA ARG A 8 10.27 -18.34 6.95
C ARG A 8 11.11 -19.11 7.96
N ASP A 9 11.86 -20.11 7.48
CA ASP A 9 12.68 -20.96 8.33
C ASP A 9 14.09 -20.38 8.48
N PHE A 10 14.59 -19.73 7.43
CA PHE A 10 15.92 -19.13 7.38
C PHE A 10 15.82 -17.67 6.88
N PRO A 11 15.83 -16.69 7.78
CA PRO A 11 15.88 -15.27 7.40
C PRO A 11 17.08 -14.96 6.50
N VAL A 12 16.94 -13.98 5.62
CA VAL A 12 17.99 -13.57 4.66
C VAL A 12 19.32 -13.29 5.36
N GLU A 13 19.29 -12.61 6.52
CA GLU A 13 20.48 -12.28 7.31
C GLU A 13 21.26 -13.53 7.74
N ASP A 14 20.56 -14.57 8.19
CA ASP A 14 21.19 -15.81 8.68
C ASP A 14 21.83 -16.60 7.54
N ILE A 15 21.19 -16.59 6.36
CA ILE A 15 21.75 -17.21 5.15
C ILE A 15 23.03 -16.49 4.73
N ILE A 16 23.03 -15.15 4.72
CA ILE A 16 24.22 -14.36 4.39
C ILE A 16 25.35 -14.66 5.39
N LYS A 17 25.07 -14.67 6.69
CA LYS A 17 26.05 -15.03 7.73
C LYS A 17 26.63 -16.41 7.51
N PHE A 18 25.79 -17.40 7.23
CA PHE A 18 26.24 -18.76 6.94
C PHE A 18 27.16 -18.83 5.72
N LEU A 19 26.79 -18.20 4.61
CA LEU A 19 27.60 -18.18 3.38
C LEU A 19 28.94 -17.46 3.59
N SER A 20 28.95 -16.40 4.39
CA SER A 20 30.16 -15.66 4.76
C SER A 20 31.10 -16.51 5.63
N LEU A 21 30.60 -17.08 6.72
CA LEU A 21 31.38 -17.92 7.64
C LEU A 21 31.93 -19.18 6.95
N SER A 22 31.17 -19.76 6.04
CA SER A 22 31.60 -20.93 5.25
C SER A 22 32.44 -20.57 4.01
N LYS A 23 32.80 -19.29 3.84
CA LYS A 23 33.65 -18.76 2.76
C LYS A 23 33.18 -19.16 1.35
N ARG A 24 31.86 -19.17 1.12
CA ARG A 24 31.28 -19.62 -0.14
C ARG A 24 31.46 -18.57 -1.25
N THR A 25 31.63 -19.05 -2.48
CA THR A 25 31.64 -18.25 -3.70
C THR A 25 30.46 -18.70 -4.56
N GLY A 26 29.62 -17.76 -4.99
CA GLY A 26 28.42 -18.07 -5.76
C GLY A 26 27.37 -16.98 -5.67
N VAL A 27 26.16 -17.31 -6.09
CA VAL A 27 25.02 -16.38 -6.16
C VAL A 27 23.92 -16.87 -5.24
N LEU A 28 23.46 -16.00 -4.34
CA LEU A 28 22.27 -16.18 -3.53
C LEU A 28 21.11 -15.43 -4.20
N SER A 29 20.15 -16.16 -4.74
CA SER A 29 18.92 -15.62 -5.29
C SER A 29 17.81 -15.65 -4.25
N ILE A 30 17.06 -14.55 -4.15
CA ILE A 30 15.96 -14.34 -3.21
C ILE A 30 14.71 -14.00 -4.02
N THR A 31 13.58 -14.60 -3.67
CA THR A 31 12.26 -14.23 -4.21
C THR A 31 11.23 -14.35 -3.10
N GLY A 32 10.53 -13.27 -2.79
CA GLY A 32 9.68 -13.20 -1.63
C GLY A 32 8.81 -11.95 -1.58
N VAL A 33 8.31 -11.63 -0.39
CA VAL A 33 7.54 -10.41 -0.13
C VAL A 33 7.99 -9.74 1.16
N ASP A 34 7.91 -8.41 1.19
CA ASP A 34 8.21 -7.61 2.38
C ASP A 34 7.02 -7.50 3.36
N VAL A 35 7.15 -6.67 4.40
CA VAL A 35 6.10 -6.42 5.40
C VAL A 35 4.85 -5.73 4.85
N ARG A 36 4.92 -5.14 3.65
CA ARG A 36 3.79 -4.51 2.96
C ARG A 36 3.11 -5.46 1.97
N GLY A 37 3.71 -6.63 1.73
CA GLY A 37 3.27 -7.57 0.71
C GLY A 37 3.78 -7.23 -0.70
N GLU A 38 4.73 -6.31 -0.83
CA GLU A 38 5.36 -5.99 -2.12
C GLU A 38 6.38 -7.08 -2.47
N GLU A 39 6.46 -7.43 -3.77
CA GLU A 39 7.37 -8.47 -4.25
C GLU A 39 8.83 -8.02 -4.12
N ILE A 40 9.65 -8.89 -3.54
CA ILE A 40 11.08 -8.71 -3.37
C ILE A 40 11.80 -9.78 -4.17
N LYS A 41 12.63 -9.37 -5.13
CA LYS A 41 13.44 -10.29 -5.92
C LYS A 41 14.81 -9.72 -6.23
N GLY A 42 15.82 -10.58 -6.17
CA GLY A 42 17.16 -10.22 -6.61
C GLY A 42 18.22 -11.21 -6.16
N ASP A 43 19.47 -10.83 -6.42
CA ASP A 43 20.64 -11.67 -6.30
C ASP A 43 21.73 -10.99 -5.46
N ILE A 44 22.40 -11.76 -4.61
CA ILE A 44 23.60 -11.35 -3.86
C ILE A 44 24.78 -12.19 -4.32
N PHE A 45 25.87 -11.53 -4.72
CA PHE A 45 27.05 -12.15 -5.29
C PHE A 45 28.14 -12.26 -4.22
N PHE A 46 28.60 -13.49 -3.99
CA PHE A 46 29.63 -13.82 -3.00
C PHE A 46 30.94 -14.24 -3.65
N LYS A 47 32.06 -13.84 -3.06
CA LYS A 47 33.40 -14.33 -3.39
C LYS A 47 34.20 -14.57 -2.11
N GLU A 48 34.55 -15.83 -1.87
CA GLU A 48 35.28 -16.26 -0.67
C GLU A 48 34.60 -15.81 0.64
N GLY A 49 33.26 -15.87 0.68
CA GLY A 49 32.43 -15.43 1.80
C GLY A 49 32.12 -13.94 1.83
N ARG A 50 32.83 -13.10 1.06
CA ARG A 50 32.55 -11.66 1.00
C ARG A 50 31.47 -11.35 -0.02
N ILE A 51 30.56 -10.45 0.33
CA ILE A 51 29.60 -9.89 -0.63
C ILE A 51 30.34 -8.89 -1.53
N ILE A 52 30.39 -9.15 -2.83
CA ILE A 52 31.04 -8.26 -3.80
C ILE A 52 30.05 -7.35 -4.52
N ASN A 53 28.79 -7.77 -4.63
CA ASN A 53 27.71 -7.00 -5.24
C ASN A 53 26.35 -7.59 -4.84
N ALA A 54 25.28 -6.82 -5.05
CA ALA A 54 23.91 -7.30 -5.01
C ALA A 54 23.08 -6.54 -6.04
N LYS A 55 21.98 -7.13 -6.51
CA LYS A 55 21.04 -6.53 -7.46
C LYS A 55 19.61 -6.86 -7.05
N GLY A 56 18.71 -5.88 -7.10
CA GLY A 56 17.29 -6.09 -6.79
C GLY A 56 16.43 -4.91 -7.20
N GLY A 57 15.45 -5.14 -8.08
CA GLY A 57 14.75 -4.07 -8.78
C GLY A 57 15.73 -3.16 -9.53
N GLU A 58 15.59 -1.84 -9.36
CA GLU A 58 16.49 -0.81 -9.92
C GLU A 58 17.72 -0.52 -9.04
N ARG A 59 17.98 -1.34 -8.01
CA ARG A 59 19.05 -1.13 -7.02
C ARG A 59 20.24 -2.05 -7.30
N GLU A 60 21.44 -1.56 -7.03
CA GLU A 60 22.69 -2.33 -7.10
C GLU A 60 23.59 -1.99 -5.89
N GLY A 61 24.50 -2.88 -5.50
CA GLY A 61 25.42 -2.66 -4.38
C GLY A 61 24.75 -2.73 -3.01
N GLU A 62 25.20 -1.89 -2.07
CA GLU A 62 24.73 -1.91 -0.68
C GLU A 62 23.21 -1.68 -0.56
N ASP A 63 22.63 -0.81 -1.39
CA ASP A 63 21.20 -0.52 -1.38
C ASP A 63 20.36 -1.73 -1.82
N ALA A 64 20.89 -2.57 -2.72
CA ALA A 64 20.25 -3.83 -3.10
C ALA A 64 20.31 -4.85 -1.95
N VAL A 65 21.40 -4.90 -1.19
CA VAL A 65 21.48 -5.74 0.02
C VAL A 65 20.40 -5.32 1.01
N PHE A 66 20.31 -4.02 1.32
CA PHE A 66 19.26 -3.48 2.18
C PHE A 66 17.85 -3.87 1.69
N TYR A 67 17.55 -3.69 0.40
CA TYR A 67 16.28 -4.06 -0.19
C TYR A 67 15.97 -5.55 -0.04
N LEU A 68 16.93 -6.43 -0.31
CA LEU A 68 16.72 -7.88 -0.22
C LEU A 68 16.53 -8.36 1.24
N LEU A 69 17.15 -7.70 2.22
CA LEU A 69 16.91 -7.98 3.65
C LEU A 69 15.48 -7.64 4.11
N THR A 70 14.71 -6.85 3.35
CA THR A 70 13.31 -6.56 3.70
C THR A 70 12.38 -7.76 3.48
N ALA A 71 12.78 -8.75 2.67
CA ALA A 71 11.97 -9.94 2.40
C ALA A 71 11.71 -10.75 3.69
N LYS A 72 10.44 -10.99 4.00
CA LYS A 72 10.01 -11.73 5.20
C LYS A 72 9.54 -13.14 4.93
N THR A 73 8.98 -13.37 3.76
CA THR A 73 8.54 -14.70 3.33
C THR A 73 8.91 -14.91 1.87
N GLY A 74 8.97 -16.15 1.43
CA GLY A 74 9.43 -16.49 0.09
C GLY A 74 10.44 -17.62 0.13
N ASN A 75 11.24 -17.73 -0.92
CA ASN A 75 12.25 -18.75 -1.09
C ASN A 75 13.62 -18.14 -1.41
N PHE A 76 14.66 -18.90 -1.11
CA PHE A 76 16.01 -18.60 -1.53
C PHE A 76 16.65 -19.79 -2.22
N SER A 77 17.66 -19.53 -3.05
CA SER A 77 18.53 -20.55 -3.61
C SER A 77 19.94 -20.03 -3.76
N PHE A 78 20.93 -20.86 -3.40
CA PHE A 78 22.34 -20.58 -3.63
C PHE A 78 22.92 -21.51 -4.70
N VAL A 79 23.63 -20.92 -5.65
CA VAL A 79 24.33 -21.63 -6.71
C VAL A 79 25.80 -21.25 -6.68
N LYS A 80 26.67 -22.26 -6.54
CA LYS A 80 28.11 -22.09 -6.66
C LYS A 80 28.47 -21.64 -8.08
N GLN A 81 29.22 -20.56 -8.16
CA GLN A 81 29.61 -19.89 -9.40
C GLN A 81 30.85 -19.03 -9.10
N ASP A 82 31.78 -18.90 -10.05
CA ASP A 82 33.04 -18.18 -9.82
C ASP A 82 32.89 -16.64 -9.82
N ASN A 83 31.73 -16.13 -10.26
CA ASN A 83 31.37 -14.72 -10.32
C ASN A 83 32.40 -13.86 -11.07
N GLU A 84 33.06 -14.45 -12.07
CA GLU A 84 33.95 -13.71 -12.97
C GLU A 84 33.19 -12.62 -13.73
N GLY A 85 33.78 -11.43 -13.81
CA GLY A 85 33.16 -10.27 -14.48
C GLY A 85 32.09 -9.54 -13.65
N VAL A 86 31.70 -10.03 -12.47
CA VAL A 86 30.83 -9.28 -11.56
C VAL A 86 31.61 -8.09 -10.99
N LYS A 87 31.05 -6.87 -11.12
CA LYS A 87 31.65 -5.66 -10.55
C LYS A 87 31.73 -5.78 -9.03
N ASN A 88 32.87 -5.40 -8.46
CA ASN A 88 33.01 -5.29 -7.01
C ASN A 88 32.57 -3.89 -6.57
N LEU A 89 31.32 -3.77 -6.12
CA LEU A 89 30.70 -2.51 -5.70
C LEU A 89 30.55 -2.40 -4.18
N ILE A 90 30.79 -3.50 -3.45
CA ILE A 90 30.66 -3.58 -2.00
C ILE A 90 32.02 -3.96 -1.44
N ASN A 91 32.68 -3.00 -0.77
CA ASN A 91 34.01 -3.19 -0.20
C ASN A 91 34.00 -3.35 1.32
N LYS A 92 32.85 -3.15 1.97
CA LYS A 92 32.69 -3.29 3.42
C LYS A 92 32.82 -4.73 3.86
N ASP A 93 33.16 -4.91 5.14
CA ASP A 93 33.03 -6.21 5.77
C ASP A 93 31.55 -6.66 5.79
N THR A 94 31.33 -7.98 5.70
CA THR A 94 29.96 -8.51 5.62
C THR A 94 29.19 -8.30 6.92
N GLU A 95 29.84 -8.38 8.09
CA GLU A 95 29.19 -8.11 9.37
C GLU A 95 28.85 -6.62 9.53
N GLU A 96 29.76 -5.73 9.15
CA GLU A 96 29.53 -4.28 9.14
C GLU A 96 28.34 -3.92 8.24
N LEU A 97 28.33 -4.44 7.01
CA LEU A 97 27.24 -4.22 6.06
C LEU A 97 25.91 -4.75 6.58
N LEU A 98 25.88 -5.96 7.14
CA LEU A 98 24.67 -6.54 7.71
C LEU A 98 24.15 -5.73 8.89
N PHE A 99 25.04 -5.24 9.76
CA PHE A 99 24.63 -4.41 10.90
C PHE A 99 23.97 -3.10 10.44
N GLU A 100 24.58 -2.41 9.46
CA GLU A 100 23.99 -1.20 8.89
C GLU A 100 22.65 -1.47 8.19
N ALA A 101 22.59 -2.53 7.37
CA ALA A 101 21.39 -2.92 6.65
C ALA A 101 20.25 -3.30 7.61
N ALA A 102 20.53 -4.11 8.63
CA ALA A 102 19.55 -4.51 9.64
C ALA A 102 18.99 -3.31 10.40
N LYS A 103 19.85 -2.33 10.75
CA LYS A 103 19.41 -1.08 11.37
C LYS A 103 18.49 -0.29 10.45
N LYS A 104 18.85 -0.14 9.17
CA LYS A 104 17.99 0.52 8.18
C LYS A 104 16.65 -0.20 8.03
N VAL A 105 16.64 -1.53 7.99
CA VAL A 105 15.41 -2.34 7.78
C VAL A 105 14.48 -2.14 8.96
N LYS A 106 15.02 -2.21 10.18
CA LYS A 106 14.25 -1.96 11.40
C LYS A 106 13.63 -0.55 11.42
N LEU A 107 14.41 0.48 11.07
CA LEU A 107 13.91 1.85 10.99
C LEU A 107 12.77 1.98 9.97
N LEU A 108 12.93 1.39 8.78
CA LEU A 108 11.91 1.38 7.75
C LEU A 108 10.62 0.69 8.25
N GLU A 109 10.74 -0.48 8.86
CA GLU A 109 9.59 -1.20 9.41
C GLU A 109 8.86 -0.43 10.50
N ASP A 110 9.60 0.24 11.40
CA ASP A 110 9.01 1.05 12.47
C ASP A 110 8.28 2.27 11.92
N VAL A 111 8.76 2.85 10.81
CA VAL A 111 8.05 3.90 10.06
C VAL A 111 6.78 3.34 9.43
N ILE A 112 6.87 2.22 8.69
CA ILE A 112 5.73 1.58 8.02
C ILE A 112 4.60 1.25 9.00
N LYS A 113 4.93 0.70 10.18
CA LYS A 113 3.94 0.34 11.22
C LYS A 113 3.13 1.53 11.73
N ARG A 114 3.66 2.75 11.64
CA ARG A 114 3.02 3.98 12.14
C ARG A 114 2.28 4.75 11.05
N LEU A 115 2.51 4.39 9.79
CA LEU A 115 1.82 5.00 8.67
C LEU A 115 0.43 4.37 8.49
N PRO A 116 -0.56 5.15 8.02
CA PRO A 116 -1.80 4.60 7.49
C PRO A 116 -1.55 3.69 6.27
N PRO A 117 -2.57 2.93 5.81
CA PRO A 117 -2.46 2.14 4.58
C PRO A 117 -1.89 2.95 3.41
N PHE A 118 -1.09 2.34 2.54
CA PHE A 118 -0.33 3.07 1.52
C PHE A 118 -1.21 3.73 0.44
N ASP A 119 -2.44 3.24 0.26
CA ASP A 119 -3.44 3.84 -0.62
C ASP A 119 -4.21 5.00 0.04
N THR A 120 -3.87 5.35 1.29
CA THR A 120 -4.47 6.51 1.98
C THR A 120 -4.06 7.79 1.25
N VAL A 121 -5.04 8.50 0.72
CA VAL A 121 -4.88 9.81 0.08
C VAL A 121 -4.77 10.89 1.14
N PHE A 122 -3.75 11.74 1.02
CA PHE A 122 -3.51 12.86 1.91
C PHE A 122 -3.65 14.19 1.17
N GLU A 123 -4.04 15.21 1.93
CA GLU A 123 -4.00 16.60 1.51
C GLU A 123 -3.23 17.44 2.54
N ILE A 124 -2.75 18.61 2.11
CA ILE A 124 -2.11 19.57 3.02
C ILE A 124 -3.16 20.10 3.99
N ASN A 125 -2.87 20.07 5.29
CA ASN A 125 -3.68 20.74 6.29
C ASN A 125 -3.38 22.25 6.25
N PRO A 126 -4.34 23.11 5.85
CA PRO A 126 -4.14 24.55 5.77
C PRO A 126 -4.08 25.23 7.15
N ARG A 127 -4.47 24.51 8.22
CA ARG A 127 -4.53 25.00 9.60
C ARG A 127 -3.86 24.01 10.55
N PRO A 128 -2.54 23.83 10.43
CA PRO A 128 -1.80 23.00 11.37
C PRO A 128 -1.90 23.58 12.79
N SER A 129 -1.99 22.71 13.79
CA SER A 129 -2.20 23.11 15.19
C SER A 129 -0.99 23.80 15.84
N SER A 130 0.18 23.77 15.20
CA SER A 130 1.43 24.31 15.75
C SER A 130 1.70 25.75 15.27
N ALA A 131 2.07 26.63 16.21
CA ALA A 131 2.35 28.04 15.94
C ALA A 131 3.68 28.28 15.20
N LYS A 132 4.62 27.32 15.24
CA LYS A 132 5.90 27.39 14.52
C LYS A 132 6.21 26.03 13.91
N ILE A 133 6.33 26.01 12.58
CA ILE A 133 6.63 24.82 11.80
C ILE A 133 8.05 24.96 11.28
N SER A 134 8.92 24.00 11.61
CA SER A 134 10.27 23.90 11.04
C SER A 134 10.31 22.63 10.22
N LEU A 135 10.63 22.74 8.93
CA LEU A 135 10.72 21.60 8.01
C LEU A 135 12.13 21.46 7.49
N GLY A 136 12.61 20.22 7.46
CA GLY A 136 13.79 19.87 6.69
C GLY A 136 13.54 19.98 5.18
N LYS A 137 14.61 19.89 4.39
CA LYS A 137 14.54 19.95 2.93
C LYS A 137 13.61 18.88 2.35
N ASN A 138 13.73 17.64 2.82
CA ASN A 138 12.94 16.51 2.33
C ASN A 138 11.47 16.69 2.70
N GLU A 139 11.18 17.02 3.96
CA GLU A 139 9.80 17.25 4.44
C GLU A 139 9.11 18.38 3.67
N TRP A 140 9.82 19.48 3.37
CA TRP A 140 9.26 20.56 2.57
C TRP A 140 8.92 20.11 1.15
N TYR A 141 9.80 19.34 0.49
CA TYR A 141 9.53 18.83 -0.86
C TYR A 141 8.36 17.85 -0.87
N ILE A 142 8.38 16.87 0.04
CA ILE A 142 7.32 15.86 0.19
C ILE A 142 5.97 16.50 0.53
N LEU A 143 5.94 17.53 1.41
CA LEU A 143 4.72 18.26 1.73
C LEU A 143 4.07 18.86 0.47
N ASN A 144 4.87 19.43 -0.44
CA ASN A 144 4.37 20.00 -1.67
C ASN A 144 3.85 18.95 -2.68
N MET A 145 4.30 17.70 -2.58
CA MET A 145 3.77 16.62 -3.43
C MET A 145 2.32 16.26 -3.10
N PHE A 146 1.86 16.52 -1.87
CA PHE A 146 0.46 16.31 -1.46
C PHE A 146 -0.48 17.43 -1.91
N ARG A 147 0.00 18.45 -2.64
CA ARG A 147 -0.89 19.43 -3.27
C ARG A 147 -1.76 18.74 -4.32
N GLY A 148 -3.08 18.85 -4.18
CA GLY A 148 -4.05 18.22 -5.09
C GLY A 148 -4.57 16.86 -4.61
N GLY A 149 -4.01 16.30 -3.54
CA GLY A 149 -4.38 14.99 -3.03
C GLY A 149 -3.56 13.89 -3.69
N LYS A 150 -2.79 13.13 -2.91
CA LYS A 150 -2.04 11.95 -3.38
C LYS A 150 -1.97 10.88 -2.30
N SER A 151 -1.86 9.63 -2.70
CA SER A 151 -1.57 8.50 -1.80
C SER A 151 -0.09 8.41 -1.41
N ILE A 152 0.22 7.67 -0.34
CA ILE A 152 1.60 7.36 0.05
C ILE A 152 2.32 6.64 -1.09
N LYS A 153 1.63 5.69 -1.74
CA LYS A 153 2.17 4.88 -2.85
C LYS A 153 2.59 5.75 -4.03
N GLU A 154 1.76 6.73 -4.42
CA GLU A 154 2.08 7.66 -5.50
C GLU A 154 3.28 8.54 -5.15
N VAL A 155 3.31 9.10 -3.92
CA VAL A 155 4.41 9.96 -3.48
C VAL A 155 5.73 9.20 -3.42
N VAL A 156 5.74 7.94 -2.94
CA VAL A 156 6.95 7.10 -2.96
C VAL A 156 7.44 6.84 -4.38
N LYS A 157 6.53 6.65 -5.35
CA LYS A 157 6.88 6.38 -6.74
C LYS A 157 7.43 7.61 -7.47
N GLU A 158 6.89 8.79 -7.17
CA GLU A 158 7.28 10.05 -7.83
C GLU A 158 8.44 10.77 -7.14
N SER A 159 8.73 10.45 -5.88
CA SER A 159 9.77 11.11 -5.08
C SER A 159 11.16 10.82 -5.65
N SER A 160 12.00 11.85 -5.73
CA SER A 160 13.41 11.71 -6.07
C SER A 160 14.28 11.26 -4.89
N PHE A 161 13.72 11.15 -3.68
CA PHE A 161 14.45 10.71 -2.49
C PHE A 161 14.39 9.20 -2.33
N SER A 162 15.23 8.66 -1.45
CA SER A 162 15.13 7.26 -1.08
C SER A 162 13.74 6.97 -0.48
N GLU A 163 13.29 5.73 -0.63
CA GLU A 163 12.02 5.26 -0.10
C GLU A 163 11.93 5.46 1.42
N GLY A 164 13.00 5.14 2.14
CA GLY A 164 13.07 5.33 3.60
C GLY A 164 12.98 6.80 4.01
N ASP A 165 13.68 7.70 3.31
CA ASP A 165 13.61 9.14 3.59
C ASP A 165 12.23 9.72 3.26
N THR A 166 11.63 9.26 2.15
CA THR A 166 10.30 9.67 1.72
C THR A 166 9.26 9.26 2.76
N LEU A 167 9.24 8.00 3.16
CA LEU A 167 8.29 7.49 4.16
C LEU A 167 8.50 8.14 5.53
N SER A 168 9.74 8.39 5.93
CA SER A 168 10.05 9.09 7.18
C SER A 168 9.52 10.53 7.16
N ALA A 169 9.70 11.25 6.04
CA ALA A 169 9.14 12.59 5.86
C ALA A 169 7.60 12.57 5.89
N ILE A 170 6.96 11.63 5.20
CA ILE A 170 5.48 11.46 5.24
C ILE A 170 5.01 11.23 6.68
N LEU A 171 5.69 10.36 7.43
CA LEU A 171 5.33 10.09 8.82
C LEU A 171 5.48 11.33 9.71
N SER A 172 6.57 12.09 9.57
CA SER A 172 6.78 13.35 10.31
C SER A 172 5.68 14.37 10.00
N LEU A 173 5.34 14.56 8.71
CA LEU A 173 4.29 15.47 8.28
C LEU A 173 2.92 15.05 8.80
N PHE A 174 2.62 13.75 8.77
CA PHE A 174 1.35 13.21 9.26
C PHE A 174 1.24 13.35 10.78
N ALA A 175 2.28 12.95 11.53
CA ALA A 175 2.32 13.07 12.98
C ALA A 175 2.30 14.54 13.44
N GLY A 176 2.89 15.45 12.66
CA GLY A 176 2.85 16.88 12.88
C GLY A 176 1.53 17.56 12.46
N GLY A 177 0.59 16.81 11.88
CA GLY A 177 -0.69 17.32 11.41
C GLY A 177 -0.59 18.29 10.23
N LEU A 178 0.52 18.27 9.48
CA LEU A 178 0.74 19.11 8.28
C LEU A 178 0.11 18.50 7.03
N ILE A 179 -0.05 17.18 7.02
CA ILE A 179 -0.90 16.47 6.08
C ILE A 179 -1.99 15.76 6.87
N THR A 180 -3.19 15.73 6.31
CA THR A 180 -4.33 15.01 6.86
C THR A 180 -4.88 14.06 5.82
N ARG A 181 -5.56 13.00 6.26
CA ARG A 181 -6.26 12.10 5.36
C ARG A 181 -7.32 12.93 4.63
N LYS A 182 -7.31 12.88 3.30
CA LYS A 182 -8.36 13.50 2.49
C LYS A 182 -9.66 12.80 2.84
N GLU A 183 -10.65 13.55 3.32
CA GLU A 183 -11.97 12.99 3.55
C GLU A 183 -12.66 12.69 2.21
N ILE A 184 -13.48 11.65 2.16
CA ILE A 184 -14.40 11.48 1.03
C ILE A 184 -15.50 12.53 1.21
N ASN A 185 -15.65 13.41 0.21
CA ASN A 185 -16.69 14.42 0.22
C ASN A 185 -18.05 13.78 -0.08
N ILE A 186 -18.75 13.35 0.97
CA ILE A 186 -20.06 12.71 0.88
C ILE A 186 -21.15 13.61 0.26
N GLU A 187 -20.90 14.92 0.18
CA GLU A 187 -21.84 15.87 -0.40
C GLU A 187 -21.86 15.82 -1.93
N GLU A 188 -20.77 15.35 -2.55
CA GLU A 188 -20.63 15.21 -4.01
C GLU A 188 -21.18 13.88 -4.52
N ILE A 189 -21.31 12.88 -3.65
CA ILE A 189 -21.73 11.54 -4.05
C ILE A 189 -23.25 11.42 -4.04
N ILE A 190 -23.85 11.29 -5.22
CA ILE A 190 -25.29 11.12 -5.41
C ILE A 190 -25.55 9.71 -5.96
N PRO A 191 -25.99 8.76 -5.13
CA PRO A 191 -26.37 7.43 -5.61
C PRO A 191 -27.64 7.52 -6.47
N ARG A 192 -27.72 6.66 -7.49
CA ARG A 192 -28.88 6.55 -8.38
C ARG A 192 -29.32 5.09 -8.49
N LYS A 193 -30.61 4.85 -8.68
CA LYS A 193 -31.11 3.49 -8.97
C LYS A 193 -30.68 3.08 -10.37
N THR A 194 -30.32 1.82 -10.53
CA THR A 194 -30.09 1.25 -11.86
C THR A 194 -31.41 1.06 -12.58
N GLU A 195 -31.45 1.40 -13.86
CA GLU A 195 -32.49 0.90 -14.77
C GLU A 195 -32.22 -0.59 -15.06
N LYS A 196 -32.50 -1.49 -14.12
CA LYS A 196 -32.59 -2.91 -14.48
C LYS A 196 -33.79 -3.03 -15.43
N LYS A 197 -33.53 -3.23 -16.73
CA LYS A 197 -34.46 -3.95 -17.60
C LYS A 197 -34.64 -5.31 -16.92
N GLY A 198 -35.72 -5.46 -16.16
CA GLY A 198 -36.08 -6.77 -15.62
C GLY A 198 -36.05 -7.77 -16.77
N GLU A 199 -35.47 -8.95 -16.55
CA GLU A 199 -35.80 -10.09 -17.38
C GLU A 199 -37.32 -10.17 -17.42
N THR A 200 -37.84 -9.79 -18.57
CA THR A 200 -39.25 -9.60 -18.79
C THR A 200 -39.81 -11.00 -18.87
N LEU A 201 -40.32 -11.52 -17.75
CA LEU A 201 -41.34 -12.55 -17.84
C LEU A 201 -42.43 -11.94 -18.72
N ASN A 202 -42.59 -12.51 -19.92
CA ASN A 202 -43.45 -12.09 -21.03
C ASN A 202 -44.90 -11.84 -20.58
N THR A 203 -45.11 -10.74 -19.89
CA THR A 203 -46.38 -10.21 -19.44
C THR A 203 -46.31 -8.72 -19.71
N SER A 204 -47.34 -8.19 -20.36
CA SER A 204 -47.39 -6.84 -20.93
C SER A 204 -47.45 -5.71 -19.90
N ILE A 205 -46.86 -5.89 -18.72
CA ILE A 205 -46.83 -4.93 -17.63
C ILE A 205 -45.36 -4.58 -17.37
N THR A 206 -44.97 -3.37 -17.75
CA THR A 206 -43.66 -2.80 -17.44
C THR A 206 -43.60 -2.48 -15.95
N PHE A 207 -43.33 -3.47 -15.11
CA PHE A 207 -43.00 -3.20 -13.71
C PHE A 207 -41.64 -2.51 -13.67
N GLY A 208 -41.57 -1.37 -12.99
CA GLY A 208 -40.30 -0.74 -12.63
C GLY A 208 -39.43 -1.69 -11.79
N PRO A 209 -38.23 -1.26 -11.37
CA PRO A 209 -37.36 -2.10 -10.57
C PRO A 209 -38.06 -2.58 -9.28
N PRO A 210 -37.67 -3.76 -8.74
CA PRO A 210 -38.36 -4.38 -7.61
C PRO A 210 -38.44 -3.42 -6.42
N LEU A 211 -39.61 -3.36 -5.78
CA LEU A 211 -39.86 -2.52 -4.60
C LEU A 211 -38.94 -2.89 -3.42
N TYR A 212 -38.57 -4.17 -3.32
CA TYR A 212 -37.68 -4.74 -2.30
C TYR A 212 -36.63 -5.62 -2.99
N PRO A 213 -35.50 -5.06 -3.42
CA PRO A 213 -34.49 -5.78 -4.21
C PRO A 213 -33.72 -6.86 -3.45
N THR A 214 -33.74 -6.86 -2.11
CA THR A 214 -32.96 -7.79 -1.28
C THR A 214 -33.80 -8.40 -0.15
N PRO A 215 -33.35 -9.49 0.49
CA PRO A 215 -33.97 -10.01 1.72
C PRO A 215 -33.71 -9.13 2.96
N ASP A 216 -32.76 -8.19 2.88
CA ASP A 216 -32.35 -7.34 4.00
C ASP A 216 -33.24 -6.09 4.09
N PRO A 217 -34.03 -5.92 5.17
CA PRO A 217 -34.91 -4.77 5.34
C PRO A 217 -34.17 -3.43 5.32
N GLU A 218 -32.96 -3.33 5.88
CA GLU A 218 -32.20 -2.09 5.93
C GLU A 218 -31.63 -1.72 4.56
N ALA A 219 -31.14 -2.70 3.80
CA ALA A 219 -30.74 -2.48 2.42
C ALA A 219 -31.93 -1.99 1.57
N ASN A 220 -33.13 -2.53 1.78
CA ASN A 220 -34.34 -2.06 1.10
C ASN A 220 -34.78 -0.65 1.54
N ARG A 221 -34.59 -0.28 2.81
CA ARG A 221 -34.81 1.09 3.30
C ARG A 221 -33.87 2.07 2.60
N VAL A 222 -32.58 1.73 2.50
CA VAL A 222 -31.58 2.53 1.76
C VAL A 222 -31.98 2.65 0.30
N TYR A 223 -32.28 1.53 -0.37
CA TYR A 223 -32.72 1.51 -1.76
C TYR A 223 -33.93 2.43 -2.00
N THR A 224 -34.94 2.36 -1.13
CA THR A 224 -36.15 3.18 -1.24
C THR A 224 -35.83 4.67 -1.15
N ALA A 225 -34.90 5.05 -0.26
CA ALA A 225 -34.51 6.44 -0.03
C ALA A 225 -33.65 7.05 -1.16
N VAL A 226 -32.97 6.22 -1.96
CA VAL A 226 -32.19 6.64 -3.13
C VAL A 226 -33.14 7.13 -4.24
N ASP A 227 -33.09 8.42 -4.52
CA ASP A 227 -33.93 9.12 -5.50
C ASP A 227 -33.14 9.78 -6.64
N GLY A 228 -31.80 9.60 -6.65
CA GLY A 228 -30.90 10.24 -7.62
C GLY A 228 -30.70 11.75 -7.42
N ARG A 229 -31.15 12.31 -6.28
CA ARG A 229 -31.01 13.73 -5.94
C ARG A 229 -30.37 13.95 -4.58
N LYS A 230 -30.66 13.07 -3.61
CA LYS A 230 -30.03 13.11 -2.28
C LYS A 230 -28.60 12.59 -2.40
N ASN A 231 -27.65 13.41 -1.93
CA ASN A 231 -26.30 12.94 -1.68
C ASN A 231 -26.24 12.08 -0.40
N ILE A 232 -25.09 11.46 -0.15
CA ILE A 232 -24.88 10.60 1.02
C ILE A 232 -25.17 11.36 2.32
N GLY A 233 -24.72 12.61 2.47
CA GLY A 233 -24.99 13.42 3.67
C GLY A 233 -26.48 13.62 3.97
N LYS A 234 -27.30 13.86 2.94
CA LYS A 234 -28.77 13.94 3.07
C LYS A 234 -29.41 12.59 3.40
N LEU A 235 -28.89 11.49 2.84
CA LEU A 235 -29.38 10.14 3.12
C LEU A 235 -29.12 9.71 4.57
N ILE A 236 -27.93 10.00 5.12
CA ILE A 236 -27.58 9.77 6.54
C ILE A 236 -28.64 10.40 7.45
N LYS A 237 -28.95 11.69 7.22
CA LYS A 237 -29.94 12.43 8.01
C LYS A 237 -31.36 11.87 7.85
N ALA A 238 -31.76 11.54 6.62
CA ALA A 238 -33.10 11.04 6.32
C ALA A 238 -33.35 9.65 6.90
N LEU A 239 -32.35 8.77 6.86
CA LEU A 239 -32.44 7.40 7.34
C LEU A 239 -32.12 7.25 8.83
N ARG A 240 -31.54 8.29 9.46
CA ARG A 240 -30.97 8.25 10.81
C ARG A 240 -29.97 7.11 10.98
N MET A 241 -29.10 6.98 9.97
CA MET A 241 -28.11 5.91 9.84
C MET A 241 -26.72 6.52 9.87
N ASP A 242 -25.74 5.86 10.49
CA ASP A 242 -24.36 6.34 10.45
C ASP A 242 -23.75 6.18 9.05
N ARG A 243 -22.66 6.91 8.81
CA ARG A 243 -21.96 6.94 7.52
C ARG A 243 -21.51 5.55 7.09
N LYS A 244 -20.86 4.79 7.97
CA LYS A 244 -20.25 3.49 7.63
C LYS A 244 -21.34 2.48 7.25
N THR A 245 -22.44 2.45 8.00
CA THR A 245 -23.59 1.59 7.72
C THR A 245 -24.27 1.95 6.40
N LEU A 246 -24.48 3.24 6.11
CA LEU A 246 -25.06 3.66 4.84
C LEU A 246 -24.16 3.29 3.66
N LEU A 247 -22.85 3.56 3.75
CA LEU A 247 -21.88 3.20 2.72
C LEU A 247 -21.85 1.69 2.48
N TYR A 248 -21.88 0.89 3.54
CA TYR A 248 -21.98 -0.57 3.43
C TYR A 248 -23.19 -0.99 2.60
N TYR A 249 -24.39 -0.50 2.93
CA TYR A 249 -25.59 -0.88 2.19
C TYR A 249 -25.60 -0.37 0.75
N LEU A 250 -25.04 0.81 0.49
CA LEU A 250 -24.87 1.31 -0.87
C LEU A 250 -23.93 0.41 -1.69
N LEU A 251 -22.82 -0.08 -1.10
CA LEU A 251 -21.91 -1.02 -1.75
C LEU A 251 -22.59 -2.38 -2.01
N VAL A 252 -23.36 -2.90 -1.05
CA VAL A 252 -24.14 -4.15 -1.24
C VAL A 252 -25.11 -3.99 -2.41
N LEU A 253 -25.92 -2.93 -2.42
CA LEU A 253 -26.87 -2.66 -3.49
C LEU A 253 -26.17 -2.43 -4.84
N MET A 254 -24.99 -1.82 -4.84
CA MET A 254 -24.19 -1.62 -6.04
C MET A 254 -23.63 -2.93 -6.59
N SER A 255 -23.09 -3.80 -5.74
CA SER A 255 -22.60 -5.13 -6.13
C SER A 255 -23.70 -6.02 -6.72
N GLN A 256 -24.94 -5.83 -6.28
CA GLN A 256 -26.12 -6.53 -6.79
C GLN A 256 -26.75 -5.84 -8.02
N GLY A 257 -26.18 -4.71 -8.45
CA GLY A 257 -26.62 -3.94 -9.61
C GLY A 257 -27.98 -3.29 -9.42
N TYR A 258 -28.30 -2.79 -8.23
CA TYR A 258 -29.53 -2.02 -7.94
C TYR A 258 -29.28 -0.52 -7.81
N VAL A 259 -28.07 -0.13 -7.42
CA VAL A 259 -27.65 1.26 -7.24
C VAL A 259 -26.33 1.49 -7.96
N ILE A 260 -26.15 2.69 -8.52
CA ILE A 260 -24.87 3.17 -9.05
C ILE A 260 -24.44 4.36 -8.20
N ILE A 261 -23.16 4.39 -7.86
CA ILE A 261 -22.52 5.53 -7.19
C ILE A 261 -21.71 6.26 -8.26
N ASP A 262 -22.12 7.49 -8.59
CA ASP A 262 -21.51 8.32 -9.63
C ASP A 262 -20.23 8.96 -9.08
N THR A 263 -19.14 8.20 -9.09
CA THR A 263 -17.84 8.61 -8.54
C THR A 263 -16.71 7.92 -9.28
N ASP A 264 -15.50 8.48 -9.20
CA ASP A 264 -14.31 7.89 -9.80
C ASP A 264 -13.89 6.60 -9.06
N ALA A 265 -13.10 5.76 -9.74
CA ALA A 265 -12.68 4.47 -9.21
C ALA A 265 -11.85 4.58 -7.92
N GLU A 266 -11.10 5.65 -7.74
CA GLU A 266 -10.27 5.89 -6.55
C GLU A 266 -11.16 6.20 -5.35
N THR A 267 -12.15 7.08 -5.51
CA THR A 267 -13.15 7.38 -4.48
C THR A 267 -13.97 6.14 -4.12
N LEU A 268 -14.36 5.32 -5.10
CA LEU A 268 -15.07 4.08 -4.84
C LEU A 268 -14.23 3.08 -4.03
N HIS A 269 -12.97 2.89 -4.38
CA HIS A 269 -12.05 2.02 -3.65
C HIS A 269 -11.82 2.49 -2.20
N ARG A 270 -11.76 3.83 -1.99
CA ARG A 270 -11.67 4.42 -0.64
C ARG A 270 -12.93 4.15 0.18
N ILE A 271 -14.12 4.22 -0.42
CA ILE A 271 -15.38 3.86 0.23
C ILE A 271 -15.37 2.38 0.66
N GLU A 272 -14.92 1.47 -0.21
CA GLU A 272 -14.80 0.05 0.12
C GLU A 272 -13.85 -0.20 1.29
N THR A 273 -12.71 0.49 1.31
CA THR A 273 -11.71 0.37 2.37
C THR A 273 -12.23 0.91 3.71
N GLU A 274 -12.94 2.04 3.70
CA GLU A 274 -13.58 2.63 4.89
C GLU A 274 -14.63 1.68 5.50
N VAL A 275 -15.37 0.95 4.66
CA VAL A 275 -16.38 0.00 5.14
C VAL A 275 -15.74 -1.26 5.71
N ARG A 276 -14.63 -1.73 5.12
CA ARG A 276 -13.93 -2.96 5.55
C ARG A 276 -13.10 -2.81 6.83
N GLY A 277 -12.54 -1.63 7.09
CA GLY A 277 -11.75 -1.32 8.30
C GLY A 277 -12.61 -0.84 9.44
#